data_AF-A0A438EZU1-F1
#
_entry.id   AF-A0A438EZU1-F1
#
_cell.length_a   1.000
_cell.length_b   1.000
_cell.length_c   1.000
_cell.angle_alpha   90.00
_cell.angle_beta   90.00
_cell.angle_gamma   90.00
#
_symmetry.space_group_name_H-M   'P 1'
#
loop_
_entity.id
_entity.type
_entity.pdbx_description
1 polymer ?
#
loop_
_entity_poly.entity_id
_entity_poly.type
_entity_poly.pdbx_seq_one_letter_code
_entity_poly.pdbx_strand_id
1 'polypeptide(L)'
;MVYRGLPKTRAGLGVERKSLEGSDDTSADGGSLDGFRRGWRWKRVAGKCPTRPHAPAREIQAAGEEMRVAGVWLGFFLQSLLNHYGKHLGLDSKRIPGNSAVTQFAEALAQAWKEYNNPRALVMFVVQTEERNMYDQHWLSTALKERYPFESFQRAPMYFPQLYNTYDVTTIRKTLAEIDAEGKLLPDGTLTVGGQPVAVIYFRAGYAPTDYPSESEWRARLLMEQSSAVKCPSISYHLAGTKKIQQELAKPNVLERFLENKDDIGKLRKCFAGLWSLDDSNIIKEAIERPEVFVMKPQREGGGNNIYGDDVRETLLRLQKEGTEEDAAYILMQRIFPNVSPTFLMREGICYKDHAISELGIYGAYLRNKEKVIINDQCGHLMRTKVSSSNEGGVAAGFAVLDSIYLT
;
A
#
# COMPACT_ATOMS: atom_id res chain seq x y z
N MET A 1 -31.20 -24.82 16.80
CA MET A 1 -30.67 -24.32 18.10
C MET A 1 -30.38 -22.84 17.88
N VAL A 2 -31.30 -21.98 18.34
CA VAL A 2 -31.32 -20.53 18.07
C VAL A 2 -30.63 -19.84 19.25
N TYR A 3 -29.54 -19.11 19.01
CA TYR A 3 -28.98 -18.21 20.03
C TYR A 3 -29.41 -16.77 19.71
N ARG A 4 -30.25 -16.23 20.59
CA ARG A 4 -30.68 -14.83 20.63
C ARG A 4 -29.55 -13.94 21.14
N GLY A 5 -29.41 -12.77 20.53
CA GLY A 5 -28.48 -11.72 20.94
C GLY A 5 -28.84 -11.09 22.28
N LEU A 6 -27.80 -10.58 22.96
CA LEU A 6 -27.90 -9.70 24.12
C LEU A 6 -27.30 -8.32 23.76
N PRO A 7 -27.93 -7.20 24.19
CA PRO A 7 -27.48 -5.85 23.88
C PRO A 7 -26.39 -5.37 24.84
N LYS A 8 -25.40 -4.63 24.33
CA LYS A 8 -24.40 -3.93 25.15
C LYS A 8 -24.95 -2.56 25.57
N THR A 9 -25.05 -2.38 26.89
CA THR A 9 -25.41 -1.14 27.59
C THR A 9 -24.29 -0.10 27.54
N ARG A 10 -24.67 1.17 27.35
CA ARG A 10 -23.84 2.36 27.58
C ARG A 10 -23.63 2.54 29.08
N ALA A 11 -22.37 2.59 29.52
CA ALA A 11 -22.00 3.15 30.82
C ALA A 11 -21.32 4.50 30.59
N GLY A 12 -21.99 5.58 31.01
CA GLY A 12 -21.40 6.90 31.11
C GLY A 12 -20.56 7.00 32.37
N LEU A 13 -19.34 7.52 32.24
CA LEU A 13 -18.53 7.96 33.37
C LEU A 13 -18.54 9.49 33.38
N GLY A 14 -19.29 10.03 34.34
CA GLY A 14 -19.21 11.44 34.71
C GLY A 14 -17.92 11.68 35.50
N VAL A 15 -17.22 12.75 35.17
CA VAL A 15 -16.07 13.25 35.94
C VAL A 15 -16.56 14.46 36.72
N GLU A 16 -16.61 14.31 38.05
CA GLU A 16 -16.86 15.39 39.01
C GLU A 16 -15.72 16.41 38.99
N ARG A 17 -16.10 17.70 38.92
CA ARG A 17 -15.23 18.82 39.26
C ARG A 17 -15.08 18.89 40.78
N LYS A 18 -13.84 18.90 41.27
CA LYS A 18 -13.52 19.45 42.60
C LYS A 18 -12.59 20.65 42.44
N SER A 19 -13.12 21.80 42.83
CA SER A 19 -12.44 23.05 43.17
C SER A 19 -11.67 22.90 44.47
N LEU A 20 -10.42 23.38 44.51
CA LEU A 20 -9.73 23.78 45.74
C LEU A 20 -8.86 25.01 45.42
N GLU A 21 -9.19 26.12 46.06
CA GLU A 21 -8.43 27.38 46.08
C GLU A 21 -7.27 27.29 47.09
N GLY A 22 -6.17 28.00 46.77
CA GLY A 22 -5.47 28.89 47.70
C GLY A 22 -4.38 28.31 48.61
N SER A 23 -3.12 28.61 48.31
CA SER A 23 -2.28 29.44 49.20
C SER A 23 -0.99 29.85 48.49
N ASP A 24 -0.69 31.14 48.65
CA ASP A 24 0.50 31.86 48.22
C ASP A 24 1.78 31.30 48.88
N ASP A 25 2.90 31.34 48.15
CA ASP A 25 4.08 32.02 48.67
C ASP A 25 5.12 32.32 47.57
N THR A 26 5.67 33.52 47.72
CA THR A 26 6.55 34.29 46.85
C THR A 26 7.97 33.73 46.68
N SER A 27 8.57 33.92 45.51
CA SER A 27 9.88 34.62 45.39
C SER A 27 10.24 34.92 43.93
N ALA A 28 10.78 36.11 43.76
CA ALA A 28 11.06 36.79 42.51
C ALA A 28 12.45 36.45 41.95
N ASP A 29 12.58 36.56 40.63
CA ASP A 29 13.69 37.17 39.87
C ASP A 29 13.40 36.84 38.39
N GLY A 30 13.19 37.77 37.45
CA GLY A 30 13.88 39.04 37.24
C GLY A 30 14.76 38.90 36.00
N GLY A 31 14.27 39.29 34.81
CA GLY A 31 15.10 39.24 33.60
C GLY A 31 14.36 39.41 32.26
N SER A 32 14.12 40.67 31.89
CA SER A 32 13.80 41.12 30.52
C SER A 32 14.87 40.67 29.51
N LEU A 33 14.48 40.40 28.25
CA LEU A 33 14.97 41.11 27.06
C LEU A 33 14.47 40.51 25.74
N ASP A 34 13.78 41.37 24.99
CA ASP A 34 13.79 41.61 23.54
C ASP A 34 14.11 40.53 22.50
N GLY A 35 13.34 40.64 21.41
CA GLY A 35 13.24 39.68 20.33
C GLY A 35 14.41 39.62 19.36
N PHE A 36 14.39 38.58 18.53
CA PHE A 36 15.11 38.57 17.26
C PHE A 36 14.42 37.63 16.26
N ARG A 37 13.81 38.23 15.22
CA ARG A 37 13.46 37.57 13.96
C ARG A 37 14.75 37.12 13.26
N ARG A 38 14.91 35.83 12.96
CA ARG A 38 15.79 35.27 11.90
C ARG A 38 15.10 33.97 11.43
N GLY A 39 14.73 33.77 10.16
CA GLY A 39 15.47 34.04 8.95
C GLY A 39 16.34 32.82 8.59
N TRP A 40 15.71 31.68 8.26
CA TRP A 40 16.43 30.44 7.91
C TRP A 40 17.08 30.57 6.54
N ARG A 41 18.40 30.79 6.53
CA ARG A 41 19.26 30.74 5.34
C ARG A 41 19.97 29.39 5.34
N TRP A 42 19.69 28.55 4.35
CA TRP A 42 20.41 27.29 4.13
C TRP A 42 21.87 27.54 3.72
N LYS A 43 22.82 27.18 4.58
CA LYS A 43 24.24 27.09 4.23
C LYS A 43 24.55 25.65 3.83
N ARG A 44 24.97 25.46 2.58
CA ARG A 44 25.63 24.24 2.08
C ARG A 44 26.90 24.00 2.89
N VAL A 45 27.02 22.85 3.55
CA VAL A 45 28.30 22.32 4.03
C VAL A 45 28.44 20.91 3.48
N ALA A 46 29.34 20.77 2.50
CA ALA A 46 29.82 19.49 2.02
C ALA A 46 30.83 18.94 3.04
N GLY A 47 30.52 17.79 3.63
CA GLY A 47 31.43 17.01 4.45
C GLY A 47 31.49 15.58 3.93
N LYS A 48 32.62 15.21 3.32
CA LYS A 48 32.92 13.84 2.89
C LYS A 48 33.12 12.96 4.14
N CYS A 49 32.31 11.91 4.28
CA CYS A 49 32.60 10.77 5.15
C CYS A 49 32.89 9.55 4.26
N PRO A 50 33.97 8.79 4.48
CA PRO A 50 34.31 7.64 3.65
C PRO A 50 33.47 6.42 4.07
N THR A 51 32.43 6.08 3.28
CA THR A 51 31.73 4.81 3.43
C THR A 51 32.47 3.71 2.68
N ARG A 52 32.60 2.54 3.32
CA ARG A 52 33.08 1.28 2.72
C ARG A 52 32.25 0.95 1.47
N PRO A 53 32.82 0.24 0.47
CA PRO A 53 32.14 0.01 -0.80
C PRO A 53 30.79 -0.69 -0.57
N HIS A 54 29.71 0.02 -0.90
CA HIS A 54 28.36 -0.49 -0.89
C HIS A 54 28.29 -1.74 -1.78
N ALA A 55 27.79 -2.84 -1.21
CA ALA A 55 27.25 -3.92 -2.03
C ALA A 55 26.16 -3.32 -2.94
N PRO A 56 26.15 -3.64 -4.25
CA PRO A 56 25.25 -3.01 -5.19
C PRO A 56 23.80 -3.25 -4.80
N ALA A 57 23.03 -2.16 -4.69
CA ALA A 57 21.60 -2.22 -4.41
C ALA A 57 20.90 -3.07 -5.47
N ARG A 58 20.29 -4.16 -5.01
CA ARG A 58 19.33 -4.98 -5.76
C ARG A 58 17.95 -4.49 -5.33
N GLU A 59 17.23 -3.83 -6.22
CA GLU A 59 15.93 -3.22 -5.92
C GLU A 59 14.84 -3.94 -6.69
N ILE A 60 13.76 -4.30 -5.99
CA ILE A 60 12.53 -4.83 -6.59
C ILE A 60 11.33 -4.04 -6.15
N GLN A 61 10.42 -3.86 -7.08
CA GLN A 61 9.09 -3.38 -6.88
C GLN A 61 8.09 -4.35 -7.50
N ALA A 62 6.94 -4.51 -6.85
CA ALA A 62 5.68 -4.76 -7.54
C ALA A 62 4.99 -3.40 -7.63
N ALA A 63 4.85 -2.84 -8.83
CA ALA A 63 4.22 -1.55 -9.08
C ALA A 63 2.70 -1.65 -8.92
N GLY A 64 2.20 -1.54 -7.70
CA GLY A 64 0.96 -0.82 -7.41
C GLY A 64 1.32 0.28 -6.42
N GLU A 65 0.50 1.30 -6.25
CA GLU A 65 0.56 2.04 -4.98
C GLU A 65 0.52 1.00 -3.84
N GLU A 66 1.28 1.22 -2.75
CA GLU A 66 1.25 0.45 -1.49
C GLU A 66 2.39 -0.57 -1.26
N MET A 67 2.79 -0.63 0.00
CA MET A 67 3.64 -1.68 0.60
C MET A 67 3.00 -3.09 0.52
N ARG A 68 1.71 -3.18 0.18
CA ARG A 68 0.94 -4.42 0.02
C ARG A 68 0.15 -4.35 -1.27
N VAL A 69 0.49 -5.18 -2.24
CA VAL A 69 -0.42 -5.52 -3.33
C VAL A 69 -1.31 -6.69 -2.88
N ALA A 70 -2.60 -6.42 -2.67
CA ALA A 70 -3.59 -7.43 -2.30
C ALA A 70 -4.47 -7.80 -3.50
N GLY A 71 -4.94 -9.04 -3.56
CA GLY A 71 -5.95 -9.46 -4.54
C GLY A 71 -5.38 -10.04 -5.84
N VAL A 72 -4.08 -10.34 -5.87
CA VAL A 72 -3.36 -10.92 -7.00
C VAL A 72 -3.99 -12.27 -7.39
N TRP A 73 -4.25 -13.16 -6.43
CA TRP A 73 -4.96 -14.42 -6.68
C TRP A 73 -6.46 -14.22 -6.93
N LEU A 74 -7.08 -13.31 -6.18
CA LEU A 74 -8.52 -13.09 -6.25
C LEU A 74 -8.96 -12.54 -7.61
N GLY A 75 -8.17 -11.65 -8.22
CA GLY A 75 -8.38 -11.16 -9.58
C GLY A 75 -8.27 -12.28 -10.62
N PHE A 76 -7.28 -13.17 -10.46
CA PHE A 76 -7.14 -14.36 -11.30
C PHE A 76 -8.35 -15.33 -11.15
N PHE A 77 -8.80 -15.57 -9.92
CA PHE A 77 -9.92 -16.47 -9.65
C PHE A 77 -11.23 -15.95 -10.25
N LEU A 78 -11.50 -14.65 -10.15
CA LEU A 78 -12.68 -14.05 -10.73
C LEU A 78 -12.68 -14.14 -12.26
N GLN A 79 -11.52 -13.92 -12.91
CA GLN A 79 -11.39 -14.18 -14.34
C GLN A 79 -11.71 -15.64 -14.69
N SER A 80 -11.23 -16.59 -13.88
CA SER A 80 -11.49 -18.02 -14.12
C SER A 80 -12.99 -18.34 -14.03
N LEU A 81 -13.71 -17.75 -13.06
CA LEU A 81 -15.17 -17.87 -12.96
C LEU A 81 -15.88 -17.28 -14.18
N LEU A 82 -15.48 -16.09 -14.63
CA LEU A 82 -16.06 -15.45 -15.80
C LEU A 82 -15.77 -16.21 -17.09
N ASN A 83 -14.60 -16.82 -17.22
CA ASN A 83 -14.30 -17.68 -18.36
C ASN A 83 -15.12 -18.99 -18.34
N HIS A 84 -15.35 -19.55 -17.15
CA HIS A 84 -16.12 -20.78 -16.98
C HIS A 84 -17.61 -20.57 -17.26
N TYR A 85 -18.21 -19.52 -16.68
CA TYR A 85 -19.64 -19.23 -16.78
C TYR A 85 -19.99 -18.21 -17.87
N GLY A 86 -19.02 -17.56 -18.49
CA GLY A 86 -19.22 -16.43 -19.40
C GLY A 86 -20.12 -16.76 -20.59
N LYS A 87 -20.00 -17.97 -21.15
CA LYS A 87 -20.89 -18.44 -22.23
C LYS A 87 -22.36 -18.49 -21.78
N HIS A 88 -22.62 -18.93 -20.54
CA HIS A 88 -23.96 -18.96 -19.96
C HIS A 88 -24.49 -17.55 -19.67
N LEU A 89 -23.60 -16.61 -19.36
CA LEU A 89 -23.90 -15.20 -19.13
C LEU A 89 -23.96 -14.36 -20.41
N GLY A 90 -23.73 -14.96 -21.59
CA GLY A 90 -23.70 -14.24 -22.87
C GLY A 90 -22.50 -13.30 -23.03
N LEU A 91 -21.42 -13.50 -22.27
CA LEU A 91 -20.21 -12.69 -22.34
C LEU A 91 -19.31 -13.12 -23.50
N ASP A 92 -18.78 -12.14 -24.23
CA ASP A 92 -17.67 -12.38 -25.16
C ASP A 92 -16.37 -12.46 -24.37
N SER A 93 -15.79 -13.66 -24.29
CA SER A 93 -14.53 -13.90 -23.57
C SER A 93 -13.36 -13.07 -24.11
N LYS A 94 -13.39 -12.62 -25.37
CA LYS A 94 -12.34 -11.75 -25.94
C LYS A 94 -12.34 -10.35 -25.34
N ARG A 95 -13.44 -9.93 -24.73
CA ARG A 95 -13.59 -8.63 -24.05
C ARG A 95 -13.19 -8.68 -22.58
N ILE A 96 -12.87 -9.86 -22.05
CA ILE A 96 -12.39 -10.05 -20.68
C ILE A 96 -10.87 -10.14 -20.73
N PRO A 97 -10.13 -9.12 -20.28
CA PRO A 97 -8.67 -9.11 -20.41
C PRO A 97 -8.01 -10.18 -19.54
N GLY A 98 -6.93 -10.78 -20.07
CA GLY A 98 -6.06 -11.70 -19.34
C GLY A 98 -5.55 -11.11 -18.02
N ASN A 99 -5.43 -11.94 -16.97
CA ASN A 99 -4.88 -11.54 -15.69
C ASN A 99 -3.77 -12.51 -15.25
N SER A 100 -2.52 -12.12 -15.50
CA SER A 100 -1.31 -12.91 -15.17
C SER A 100 -0.64 -12.47 -13.87
N ALA A 101 -1.36 -11.76 -12.99
CA ALA A 101 -0.78 -11.14 -11.80
C ALA A 101 -0.07 -12.13 -10.88
N VAL A 102 -0.68 -13.28 -10.57
CA VAL A 102 -0.06 -14.31 -9.72
C VAL A 102 1.27 -14.76 -10.30
N THR A 103 1.26 -15.14 -11.57
CA THR A 103 2.43 -15.70 -12.24
C THR A 103 3.54 -14.68 -12.36
N GLN A 104 3.22 -13.44 -12.73
CA GLN A 104 4.22 -12.37 -12.86
C GLN A 104 4.80 -11.92 -11.52
N PHE A 105 4.03 -11.93 -10.43
CA PHE A 105 4.55 -11.64 -9.10
C PHE A 105 5.47 -12.77 -8.59
N ALA A 106 5.11 -14.03 -8.84
CA ALA A 106 5.96 -15.17 -8.51
C ALA A 106 7.28 -15.10 -9.30
N GLU A 107 7.20 -14.78 -10.60
CA GLU A 107 8.36 -14.53 -11.46
C GLU A 107 9.26 -13.45 -10.88
N ALA A 108 8.72 -12.29 -10.52
CA ALA A 108 9.50 -11.17 -10.00
C ALA A 108 10.22 -11.53 -8.70
N LEU A 109 9.54 -12.19 -7.75
CA LEU A 109 10.14 -12.65 -6.51
C LEU A 109 11.20 -13.73 -6.73
N ALA A 110 11.02 -14.59 -7.72
CA ALA A 110 12.01 -15.61 -8.02
C ALA A 110 13.25 -15.06 -8.76
N GLN A 111 13.06 -14.11 -9.67
CA GLN A 111 14.18 -13.40 -10.30
C GLN A 111 14.95 -12.59 -9.26
N ALA A 112 14.28 -12.02 -8.25
CA ALA A 112 14.93 -11.44 -7.07
C ALA A 112 15.90 -12.38 -6.38
N TRP A 113 15.38 -13.56 -6.09
CA TRP A 113 16.08 -14.58 -5.35
C TRP A 113 17.25 -15.12 -6.17
N LYS A 114 17.05 -15.30 -7.47
CA LYS A 114 18.09 -15.69 -8.42
C LYS A 114 19.19 -14.62 -8.52
N GLU A 115 18.81 -13.36 -8.62
CA GLU A 115 19.75 -12.24 -8.61
C GLU A 115 20.47 -12.16 -7.27
N TYR A 116 19.82 -12.45 -6.14
CA TYR A 116 20.46 -12.55 -4.83
C TYR A 116 21.61 -13.57 -4.83
N ASN A 117 21.42 -14.67 -5.58
CA ASN A 117 22.41 -15.70 -5.91
C ASN A 117 22.92 -16.49 -4.70
N ASN A 118 21.99 -16.95 -3.84
CA ASN A 118 22.27 -17.93 -2.80
C ASN A 118 21.17 -19.02 -2.82
N PRO A 119 21.46 -20.23 -3.32
CA PRO A 119 20.45 -21.27 -3.48
C PRO A 119 19.92 -21.83 -2.16
N ARG A 120 20.61 -21.59 -1.03
CA ARG A 120 20.15 -21.99 0.31
C ARG A 120 19.29 -20.93 0.98
N ALA A 121 19.23 -19.72 0.43
CA ALA A 121 18.43 -18.65 0.99
C ALA A 121 16.97 -18.79 0.59
N LEU A 122 16.08 -18.20 1.39
CA LEU A 122 14.63 -18.28 1.19
C LEU A 122 14.00 -16.92 0.87
N VAL A 123 12.73 -16.94 0.45
CA VAL A 123 11.87 -15.75 0.38
C VAL A 123 11.00 -15.69 1.64
N MET A 124 11.13 -14.62 2.42
CA MET A 124 10.35 -14.42 3.65
C MET A 124 9.19 -13.48 3.39
N PHE A 125 7.98 -13.92 3.70
CA PHE A 125 6.78 -13.10 3.73
C PHE A 125 6.63 -12.49 5.13
N VAL A 126 6.62 -11.15 5.22
CA VAL A 126 6.31 -10.43 6.46
C VAL A 126 4.80 -10.26 6.55
N VAL A 127 4.16 -10.86 7.55
CA VAL A 127 2.69 -10.99 7.62
C VAL A 127 2.11 -10.36 8.90
N GLN A 128 0.83 -9.99 8.85
CA GLN A 128 0.10 -9.54 10.04
C GLN A 128 -0.24 -10.75 10.92
N THR A 129 -0.40 -10.53 12.23
CA THR A 129 -0.78 -11.58 13.19
C THR A 129 -2.14 -12.20 12.85
N GLU A 130 -3.09 -11.37 12.42
CA GLU A 130 -4.41 -11.80 11.93
C GLU A 130 -4.60 -11.37 10.47
N GLU A 131 -4.50 -12.31 9.53
CA GLU A 131 -4.62 -12.02 8.10
C GLU A 131 -5.75 -12.84 7.47
N ARG A 132 -6.91 -12.20 7.30
CA ARG A 132 -8.08 -12.81 6.65
C ARG A 132 -7.84 -13.15 5.17
N ASN A 133 -6.94 -12.43 4.51
CA ASN A 133 -6.55 -12.65 3.12
C ASN A 133 -5.27 -13.51 3.01
N MET A 134 -5.05 -14.45 3.93
CA MET A 134 -3.82 -15.27 3.94
C MET A 134 -3.71 -16.21 2.75
N TYR A 135 -4.84 -16.60 2.15
CA TYR A 135 -4.90 -17.51 1.00
C TYR A 135 -4.26 -16.91 -0.25
N ASP A 136 -4.42 -15.61 -0.48
CA ASP A 136 -3.73 -14.87 -1.57
C ASP A 136 -2.21 -14.97 -1.43
N GLN A 137 -1.69 -14.94 -0.21
CA GLN A 137 -0.26 -15.08 0.09
C GLN A 137 0.20 -16.53 -0.01
N HIS A 138 -0.58 -17.48 0.50
CA HIS A 138 -0.28 -18.92 0.37
C HIS A 138 -0.23 -19.33 -1.10
N TRP A 139 -1.13 -18.82 -1.92
CA TRP A 139 -1.13 -19.12 -3.35
C TRP A 139 0.14 -18.65 -4.05
N LEU A 140 0.62 -17.45 -3.72
CA LEU A 140 1.90 -16.95 -4.25
C LEU A 140 3.09 -17.76 -3.74
N SER A 141 3.08 -18.18 -2.47
CA SER A 141 4.06 -19.10 -1.90
C SER A 141 4.07 -20.46 -2.62
N THR A 142 2.89 -21.02 -2.92
CA THR A 142 2.79 -22.24 -3.71
C THR A 142 3.26 -22.01 -5.15
N ALA A 143 2.97 -20.87 -5.78
CA ALA A 143 3.49 -20.56 -7.13
C ALA A 143 5.01 -20.41 -7.18
N LEU A 144 5.66 -20.00 -6.07
CA LEU A 144 7.13 -19.97 -5.95
C LEU A 144 7.73 -21.37 -5.75
N LYS A 145 7.02 -22.24 -5.02
CA LYS A 145 7.50 -23.59 -4.69
C LYS A 145 7.19 -24.61 -5.79
N GLU A 146 5.95 -24.62 -6.26
CA GLU A 146 5.35 -25.59 -7.14
C GLU A 146 4.99 -24.97 -8.49
N ARG A 147 5.14 -25.77 -9.55
CA ARG A 147 4.63 -25.41 -10.88
C ARG A 147 3.14 -25.65 -10.90
N TYR A 148 2.33 -24.59 -11.00
CA TYR A 148 0.99 -24.75 -11.55
C TYR A 148 1.00 -24.43 -13.05
N PRO A 149 0.76 -25.42 -13.93
CA PRO A 149 0.35 -25.13 -15.30
C PRO A 149 -1.06 -24.53 -15.24
N PHE A 150 -1.15 -23.20 -15.20
CA PHE A 150 -2.43 -22.50 -15.23
C PHE A 150 -3.15 -22.56 -16.59
N GLU A 151 -2.54 -23.22 -17.59
CA GLU A 151 -3.15 -23.43 -18.90
C GLU A 151 -4.17 -24.59 -18.93
N SER A 152 -4.33 -25.37 -17.86
CA SER A 152 -5.16 -26.59 -17.88
C SER A 152 -6.67 -26.39 -17.59
N PHE A 153 -7.20 -25.17 -17.64
CA PHE A 153 -8.66 -24.94 -17.68
C PHE A 153 -9.23 -24.64 -19.07
N GLN A 154 -8.41 -24.70 -20.12
CA GLN A 154 -8.87 -24.71 -21.51
C GLN A 154 -8.57 -26.09 -22.13
N ARG A 155 -9.63 -26.84 -22.41
CA ARG A 155 -9.60 -28.13 -23.11
C ARG A 155 -8.68 -28.09 -24.35
N ALA A 156 -7.57 -28.83 -24.35
CA ALA A 156 -6.98 -29.42 -25.55
C ALA A 156 -5.96 -30.53 -25.21
N PRO A 157 -5.96 -31.66 -25.94
CA PRO A 157 -4.94 -32.70 -25.81
C PRO A 157 -3.70 -32.38 -26.67
N MET A 158 -2.55 -32.88 -26.20
CA MET A 158 -1.33 -33.19 -26.95
C MET A 158 -0.35 -32.05 -27.31
N TYR A 159 0.89 -32.23 -26.83
CA TYR A 159 2.16 -31.60 -27.22
C TYR A 159 2.38 -30.10 -26.89
N PHE A 160 2.86 -29.85 -25.66
CA PHE A 160 3.72 -28.70 -25.36
C PHE A 160 5.01 -29.16 -24.66
N PRO A 161 6.08 -29.49 -25.41
CA PRO A 161 7.42 -29.51 -24.87
C PRO A 161 7.97 -28.08 -24.85
N GLN A 162 8.40 -27.61 -23.67
CA GLN A 162 9.15 -26.37 -23.36
C GLN A 162 8.35 -25.21 -22.73
N LEU A 163 8.11 -25.29 -21.41
CA LEU A 163 8.14 -24.14 -20.49
C LEU A 163 8.16 -24.69 -19.05
N TYR A 164 9.33 -25.19 -18.65
CA TYR A 164 9.63 -25.71 -17.33
C TYR A 164 10.56 -24.74 -16.60
N ASN A 165 10.01 -23.71 -15.95
CA ASN A 165 10.76 -23.01 -14.91
C ASN A 165 10.00 -23.23 -13.60
N THR A 166 10.34 -24.31 -12.90
CA THR A 166 10.13 -24.42 -11.45
C THR A 166 11.18 -23.53 -10.78
N TYR A 167 10.76 -22.63 -9.88
CA TYR A 167 11.73 -21.87 -9.10
C TYR A 167 12.30 -22.68 -7.93
N ASP A 168 11.53 -23.66 -7.42
CA ASP A 168 11.88 -24.45 -6.23
C ASP A 168 12.34 -23.56 -5.05
N VAL A 169 11.74 -22.37 -4.96
CA VAL A 169 12.11 -21.37 -3.96
C VAL A 169 11.35 -21.67 -2.68
N THR A 170 12.10 -21.97 -1.63
CA THR A 170 11.53 -22.16 -0.29
C THR A 170 11.07 -20.80 0.25
N THR A 171 9.88 -20.79 0.87
CA THR A 171 9.30 -19.60 1.48
C THR A 171 8.95 -19.83 2.94
N ILE A 172 9.08 -18.81 3.78
CA ILE A 172 8.54 -18.79 5.15
C ILE A 172 7.65 -17.57 5.36
N ARG A 173 6.80 -17.62 6.38
CA ARG A 173 5.95 -16.51 6.82
C ARG A 173 6.30 -16.17 8.25
N LYS A 174 6.52 -14.89 8.55
CA LYS A 174 6.86 -14.41 9.88
C LYS A 174 6.20 -13.05 10.15
N THR A 175 5.73 -12.85 11.36
CA THR A 175 5.32 -11.54 11.87
C THR A 175 6.56 -10.70 12.21
N LEU A 176 6.39 -9.38 12.32
CA LEU A 176 7.47 -8.50 12.75
C LEU A 176 8.03 -8.88 14.13
N ALA A 177 7.16 -9.27 15.08
CA ALA A 177 7.57 -9.72 16.41
C ALA A 177 8.43 -11.00 16.37
N GLU A 178 8.06 -12.00 15.56
CA GLU A 178 8.87 -13.21 15.39
C GLU A 178 10.22 -12.92 14.73
N ILE A 179 10.26 -11.93 13.82
CA ILE A 179 11.51 -11.49 13.18
C ILE A 179 12.44 -10.80 14.18
N ASP A 180 11.94 -9.98 15.11
CA ASP A 180 12.76 -9.42 16.20
C ASP A 180 13.33 -10.55 17.09
N ALA A 181 12.50 -11.55 17.41
CA ALA A 181 12.89 -12.65 18.30
C ALA A 181 13.90 -13.63 17.68
N GLU A 182 13.76 -13.95 16.39
CA GLU A 182 14.55 -14.99 15.71
C GLU A 182 15.58 -14.45 14.72
N GLY A 183 15.47 -13.17 14.36
CA GLY A 183 16.27 -12.52 13.33
C GLY A 183 17.68 -12.19 13.82
N LYS A 184 18.68 -12.52 13.01
CA LYS A 184 20.09 -12.18 13.26
C LYS A 184 20.75 -11.71 11.97
N LEU A 185 21.47 -10.60 12.08
CA LEU A 185 22.33 -10.10 11.01
C LEU A 185 23.73 -10.70 11.17
N LEU A 186 24.18 -11.46 10.18
CA LEU A 186 25.53 -12.01 10.14
C LEU A 186 26.57 -10.92 9.81
N PRO A 187 27.87 -11.11 10.11
CA PRO A 187 28.91 -10.12 9.84
C PRO A 187 29.07 -9.73 8.36
N ASP A 188 28.63 -10.59 7.44
CA ASP A 188 28.62 -10.34 6.00
C ASP A 188 27.38 -9.55 5.52
N GLY A 189 26.47 -9.19 6.43
CA GLY A 189 25.22 -8.50 6.15
C GLY A 189 24.04 -9.42 5.82
N THR A 190 24.21 -10.74 5.81
CA THR A 190 23.12 -11.69 5.55
C THR A 190 22.14 -11.71 6.72
N LEU A 191 20.85 -11.51 6.44
CA LEU A 191 19.79 -11.77 7.41
C LEU A 191 19.56 -13.28 7.53
N THR A 192 19.50 -13.78 8.76
CA THR A 192 19.01 -15.11 9.07
C THR A 192 17.80 -15.02 9.99
N VAL A 193 16.80 -15.89 9.77
CA VAL A 193 15.63 -16.02 10.65
C VAL A 193 15.43 -17.50 10.92
N GLY A 194 15.39 -17.89 12.19
CA GLY A 194 15.36 -19.31 12.58
C GLY A 194 16.58 -20.10 12.06
N GLY A 195 17.73 -19.43 11.88
CA GLY A 195 18.95 -20.02 11.33
C GLY A 195 18.97 -20.19 9.81
N GLN A 196 17.91 -19.80 9.10
CA GLN A 196 17.83 -19.88 7.64
C GLN A 196 18.18 -18.52 7.00
N PRO A 197 19.06 -18.45 5.99
CA PRO A 197 19.40 -17.20 5.32
C PRO A 197 18.23 -16.68 4.47
N VAL A 198 17.98 -15.38 4.50
CA VAL A 198 16.89 -14.72 3.77
C VAL A 198 17.45 -13.94 2.59
N ALA A 199 16.98 -14.23 1.38
CA ALA A 199 17.39 -13.54 0.16
C ALA A 199 16.44 -12.38 -0.18
N VAL A 200 15.14 -12.58 0.03
CA VAL A 200 14.09 -11.63 -0.34
C VAL A 200 13.12 -11.49 0.82
N ILE A 201 12.74 -10.25 1.13
CA ILE A 201 11.77 -9.89 2.16
C ILE A 201 10.58 -9.28 1.45
N TYR A 202 9.47 -10.01 1.40
CA TYR A 202 8.24 -9.57 0.75
C TYR A 202 7.23 -9.13 1.80
N PHE A 203 6.95 -7.82 1.83
CA PHE A 203 6.06 -7.26 2.83
C PHE A 203 4.58 -7.49 2.46
N ARG A 204 3.85 -8.06 3.41
CA ARG A 204 2.39 -8.15 3.44
C ARG A 204 1.81 -7.56 4.73
N ALA A 205 2.64 -6.83 5.47
CA ALA A 205 2.37 -6.12 6.72
C ALA A 205 3.39 -4.98 6.88
N GLY A 206 3.25 -4.16 7.91
CA GLY A 206 4.15 -3.06 8.24
C GLY A 206 3.78 -1.72 7.59
N TYR A 207 2.58 -1.62 7.03
CA TYR A 207 2.05 -0.42 6.36
C TYR A 207 1.06 0.37 7.23
N ALA A 208 0.57 -0.25 8.30
CA ALA A 208 -0.32 0.38 9.26
C ALA A 208 0.38 0.48 10.62
N PRO A 209 0.13 1.54 11.42
CA PRO A 209 0.65 1.63 12.78
C PRO A 209 0.24 0.46 13.68
N THR A 210 -0.90 -0.18 13.39
CA THR A 210 -1.38 -1.37 14.10
C THR A 210 -0.47 -2.59 13.94
N ASP A 211 0.41 -2.60 12.93
CA ASP A 211 1.43 -3.62 12.75
C ASP A 211 2.66 -3.38 13.65
N TYR A 212 2.69 -2.28 14.39
CA TYR A 212 3.77 -1.86 15.29
C TYR A 212 3.26 -1.61 16.71
N PRO A 213 2.75 -2.65 17.42
CA PRO A 213 2.26 -2.49 18.79
C PRO A 213 3.37 -2.15 19.80
N SER A 214 4.64 -2.39 19.46
CA SER A 214 5.79 -2.12 20.33
C SER A 214 7.05 -1.74 19.54
N GLU A 215 8.14 -1.45 20.27
CA GLU A 215 9.46 -1.23 19.67
C GLU A 215 10.06 -2.50 19.03
N SER A 216 9.53 -3.68 19.34
CA SER A 216 9.94 -4.95 18.73
C SER A 216 9.80 -4.90 17.22
N GLU A 217 8.65 -4.45 16.73
CA GLU A 217 8.35 -4.44 15.31
C GLU A 217 9.17 -3.39 14.56
N TRP A 218 9.50 -2.28 15.22
CA TRP A 218 10.41 -1.27 14.68
C TRP A 218 11.85 -1.78 14.56
N ARG A 219 12.35 -2.49 15.59
CA ARG A 219 13.66 -3.15 15.52
C ARG A 219 13.72 -4.21 14.42
N ALA A 220 12.69 -5.04 14.29
CA ALA A 220 12.59 -6.00 13.19
C ALA A 220 12.63 -5.32 11.82
N ARG A 221 11.85 -4.23 11.64
CA ARG A 221 11.85 -3.47 10.39
C ARG A 221 13.23 -2.90 10.08
N LEU A 222 13.91 -2.31 11.07
CA LEU A 222 15.25 -1.76 10.92
C LEU A 222 16.28 -2.86 10.59
N LEU A 223 16.25 -3.99 11.30
CA LEU A 223 17.11 -5.14 11.09
C LEU A 223 17.02 -5.65 9.64
N MET A 224 15.79 -5.78 9.13
CA MET A 224 15.54 -6.19 7.76
C MET A 224 16.11 -5.19 6.74
N GLU A 225 15.87 -3.89 6.94
CA GLU A 225 16.37 -2.84 6.04
C GLU A 225 17.91 -2.77 6.03
N GLN A 226 18.57 -2.98 7.16
CA GLN A 226 20.03 -3.02 7.29
C GLN A 226 20.68 -4.23 6.60
N SER A 227 19.92 -5.29 6.35
CA SER A 227 20.43 -6.51 5.73
C SER A 227 20.67 -6.40 4.22
N SER A 228 21.46 -7.34 3.69
CA SER A 228 21.70 -7.51 2.25
C SER A 228 20.49 -8.04 1.48
N ALA A 229 19.46 -8.57 2.17
CA ALA A 229 18.28 -9.12 1.53
C ALA A 229 17.60 -8.06 0.63
N VAL A 230 16.97 -8.51 -0.45
CA VAL A 230 16.17 -7.67 -1.35
C VAL A 230 14.84 -7.38 -0.66
N LYS A 231 14.57 -6.11 -0.35
CA LYS A 231 13.28 -5.70 0.24
C LYS A 231 12.27 -5.41 -0.87
N CYS A 232 11.06 -5.95 -0.72
CA CYS A 232 9.94 -5.72 -1.62
C CYS A 232 8.72 -5.24 -0.81
N PRO A 233 8.52 -3.91 -0.66
CA PRO A 233 9.43 -2.83 -1.05
C PRO A 233 10.49 -2.50 0.02
N SER A 234 11.53 -1.77 -0.36
CA SER A 234 12.43 -1.07 0.58
C SER A 234 11.72 0.12 1.27
N ILE A 235 12.34 0.67 2.32
CA ILE A 235 11.80 1.84 3.01
C ILE A 235 11.66 3.08 2.11
N SER A 236 12.58 3.29 1.16
CA SER A 236 12.48 4.42 0.21
C SER A 236 11.27 4.27 -0.71
N TYR A 237 11.03 3.06 -1.22
CA TYR A 237 9.85 2.74 -2.02
C TYR A 237 8.56 2.87 -1.23
N HIS A 238 8.55 2.44 0.03
CA HIS A 238 7.41 2.65 0.93
C HIS A 238 7.11 4.15 1.06
N LEU A 239 8.11 4.99 1.36
CA LEU A 239 7.93 6.43 1.48
C LEU A 239 7.47 7.10 0.17
N ALA A 240 7.96 6.62 -0.97
CA ALA A 240 7.55 7.10 -2.29
C ALA A 240 6.05 6.85 -2.57
N GLY A 241 5.45 5.83 -1.94
CA GLY A 241 4.02 5.52 -2.04
C GLY A 241 3.11 6.39 -1.16
N THR A 242 3.66 7.29 -0.35
CA THR A 242 2.85 8.15 0.52
C THR A 242 2.04 9.16 -0.29
N LYS A 243 0.86 9.50 0.23
CA LYS A 243 -0.05 10.50 -0.38
C LYS A 243 0.63 11.86 -0.49
N LYS A 244 1.52 12.21 0.44
CA LYS A 244 2.32 13.43 0.35
C LYS A 244 3.26 13.43 -0.87
N ILE A 245 3.96 12.33 -1.16
CA ILE A 245 4.82 12.25 -2.36
C ILE A 245 3.98 12.27 -3.64
N GLN A 246 2.83 11.59 -3.66
CA GLN A 246 1.87 11.68 -4.78
C GLN A 246 1.48 13.15 -5.06
N GLN A 247 1.18 13.93 -4.01
CA GLN A 247 0.86 15.35 -4.12
C GLN A 247 2.06 16.19 -4.58
N GLU A 248 3.26 15.96 -4.05
CA GLU A 248 4.46 16.68 -4.46
C GLU A 248 4.82 16.43 -5.93
N LEU A 249 4.66 15.20 -6.43
CA LEU A 249 4.90 14.86 -7.84
C LEU A 249 3.93 15.55 -8.79
N ALA A 250 2.73 15.92 -8.32
CA ALA A 250 1.74 16.65 -9.10
C ALA A 250 2.10 18.13 -9.30
N LYS A 251 2.99 18.69 -8.46
CA LYS A 251 3.41 20.09 -8.59
C LYS A 251 4.08 20.35 -9.96
N PRO A 252 3.95 21.58 -10.50
CA PRO A 252 4.66 21.96 -11.71
C PRO A 252 6.17 21.75 -11.57
N ASN A 253 6.81 21.21 -12.61
CA ASN A 253 8.27 21.02 -12.72
C ASN A 253 8.90 20.01 -11.74
N VAL A 254 8.13 19.34 -10.87
CA VAL A 254 8.69 18.34 -9.94
C VAL A 254 8.89 16.99 -10.63
N LEU A 255 7.92 16.51 -11.39
CA LEU A 255 7.99 15.23 -12.10
C LEU A 255 9.16 15.18 -13.09
N GLU A 256 9.46 16.31 -13.73
CA GLU A 256 10.53 16.51 -14.69
C GLU A 256 11.94 16.36 -14.08
N ARG A 257 12.06 16.33 -12.74
CA ARG A 257 13.32 16.02 -12.05
C ARG A 257 13.62 14.52 -12.01
N PHE A 258 12.61 13.68 -12.24
CA PHE A 258 12.70 12.22 -12.15
C PHE A 258 12.53 11.53 -13.50
N LEU A 259 11.98 12.24 -14.50
CA LEU A 259 11.71 11.71 -15.84
C LEU A 259 12.19 12.69 -16.89
N GLU A 260 12.91 12.18 -17.89
CA GLU A 260 13.39 12.96 -19.03
C GLU A 260 12.44 12.87 -20.23
N ASN A 261 11.82 11.71 -20.42
CA ASN A 261 10.92 11.45 -21.56
C ASN A 261 9.64 12.30 -21.46
N LYS A 262 9.50 13.25 -22.39
CA LYS A 262 8.37 14.18 -22.42
C LYS A 262 7.03 13.52 -22.70
N ASP A 263 7.01 12.43 -23.48
CA ASP A 263 5.79 11.69 -23.76
C ASP A 263 5.29 10.97 -22.51
N ASP A 264 6.19 10.37 -21.75
CA ASP A 264 5.83 9.67 -20.51
C ASP A 264 5.40 10.66 -19.41
N ILE A 265 6.08 11.81 -19.29
CA ILE A 265 5.62 12.93 -18.45
C ILE A 265 4.20 13.34 -18.85
N GLY A 266 3.95 13.49 -20.15
CA GLY A 266 2.64 13.84 -20.68
C GLY A 266 1.56 12.81 -20.35
N LYS A 267 1.86 11.52 -20.46
CA LYS A 267 0.94 10.43 -20.07
C LYS A 267 0.64 10.46 -18.58
N LEU A 268 1.66 10.59 -17.73
CA LEU A 268 1.48 10.63 -16.27
C LEU A 268 0.65 11.84 -15.83
N ARG A 269 0.95 13.03 -16.34
CA ARG A 269 0.19 14.25 -16.00
C ARG A 269 -1.28 14.16 -16.41
N LYS A 270 -1.62 13.45 -17.49
CA LYS A 270 -3.03 13.20 -17.88
C LYS A 270 -3.79 12.33 -16.88
N CYS A 271 -3.09 11.52 -16.09
CA CYS A 271 -3.69 10.66 -15.07
C CYS A 271 -3.80 11.34 -13.70
N PHE A 272 -3.23 12.54 -13.51
CA PHE A 272 -3.30 13.24 -12.24
C PHE A 272 -4.63 13.99 -12.10
N ALA A 273 -5.31 13.75 -10.98
CA ALA A 273 -6.35 14.64 -10.50
C ALA A 273 -5.72 15.86 -9.80
N GLY A 274 -6.54 16.86 -9.45
CA GLY A 274 -6.09 17.95 -8.59
C GLY A 274 -5.58 17.44 -7.25
N LEU A 275 -4.37 17.86 -6.86
CA LEU A 275 -3.66 17.42 -5.66
C LEU A 275 -2.98 18.63 -5.01
N TRP A 276 -3.35 18.92 -3.77
CA TRP A 276 -2.93 20.13 -3.06
C TRP A 276 -2.47 19.83 -1.64
N SER A 277 -1.55 20.66 -1.18
CA SER A 277 -1.06 20.66 0.19
C SER A 277 -1.88 21.67 1.01
N LEU A 278 -1.95 21.48 2.32
CA LEU A 278 -2.72 22.34 3.24
C LEU A 278 -2.01 23.66 3.58
N ASP A 279 -1.06 24.10 2.76
CA ASP A 279 -0.46 25.43 2.78
C ASP A 279 -1.05 26.37 1.70
N ASP A 280 -1.88 25.85 0.78
CA ASP A 280 -2.58 26.64 -0.22
C ASP A 280 -3.90 27.20 0.35
N SER A 281 -3.84 28.45 0.84
CA SER A 281 -4.99 29.12 1.46
C SER A 281 -6.21 29.24 0.54
N ASN A 282 -6.00 29.34 -0.78
CA ASN A 282 -7.12 29.48 -1.72
C ASN A 282 -7.90 28.17 -1.83
N ILE A 283 -7.16 27.05 -1.94
CA ILE A 283 -7.76 25.72 -2.03
C ILE A 283 -8.42 25.34 -0.71
N ILE A 284 -7.85 25.71 0.44
CA ILE A 284 -8.49 25.48 1.75
C ILE A 284 -9.84 26.19 1.83
N LYS A 285 -9.91 27.45 1.40
CA LYS A 285 -11.16 28.21 1.36
C LYS A 285 -12.19 27.53 0.45
N GLU A 286 -11.77 27.11 -0.74
CA GLU A 286 -12.65 26.38 -1.68
C GLU A 286 -13.15 25.06 -1.08
N ALA A 287 -12.28 24.29 -0.41
CA ALA A 287 -12.65 23.03 0.23
C ALA A 287 -13.58 23.21 1.44
N ILE A 288 -13.50 24.34 2.15
CA ILE A 288 -14.46 24.70 3.20
C ILE A 288 -15.82 25.06 2.60
N GLU A 289 -15.84 25.84 1.51
CA GLU A 289 -17.08 26.26 0.85
C GLU A 289 -17.79 25.08 0.16
N ARG A 290 -17.02 24.21 -0.52
CA ARG A 290 -17.52 23.11 -1.36
C ARG A 290 -16.84 21.78 -1.01
N PRO A 291 -17.03 21.25 0.21
CA PRO A 291 -16.31 20.06 0.66
C PRO A 291 -16.65 18.78 -0.13
N GLU A 292 -17.80 18.75 -0.81
CA GLU A 292 -18.28 17.58 -1.56
C GLU A 292 -17.40 17.23 -2.76
N VAL A 293 -16.65 18.20 -3.32
CA VAL A 293 -15.75 18.00 -4.46
C VAL A 293 -14.31 17.68 -4.07
N PHE A 294 -14.03 17.55 -2.77
CA PHE A 294 -12.71 17.20 -2.25
C PHE A 294 -12.75 15.89 -1.45
N VAL A 295 -11.57 15.28 -1.34
CA VAL A 295 -11.27 14.21 -0.40
C VAL A 295 -10.00 14.61 0.34
N MET A 296 -10.04 14.57 1.67
CA MET A 296 -8.87 14.83 2.51
C MET A 296 -8.27 13.49 2.94
N LYS A 297 -6.97 13.32 2.72
CA LYS A 297 -6.29 12.03 2.91
C LYS A 297 -5.13 12.15 3.90
N PRO A 298 -5.11 11.39 5.00
CA PRO A 298 -3.94 11.29 5.86
C PRO A 298 -2.84 10.42 5.23
N GLN A 299 -1.64 10.44 5.82
CA GLN A 299 -0.54 9.52 5.45
C GLN A 299 -0.78 8.12 6.04
N ARG A 300 -1.82 7.44 5.55
CA ARG A 300 -2.21 6.08 5.93
C ARG A 300 -2.55 5.25 4.69
N GLU A 301 -2.30 3.96 4.79
CA GLU A 301 -2.68 2.96 3.79
C GLU A 301 -3.69 1.97 4.38
N GLY A 302 -4.37 1.20 3.51
CA GLY A 302 -5.27 0.12 3.94
C GLY A 302 -6.76 0.44 4.03
N GLY A 303 -7.22 1.54 3.40
CA GLY A 303 -8.63 1.94 3.37
C GLY A 303 -9.18 2.43 4.71
N GLY A 304 -10.32 3.14 4.72
CA GLY A 304 -10.99 3.57 5.95
C GLY A 304 -10.45 4.85 6.61
N ASN A 305 -9.49 5.55 5.98
CA ASN A 305 -8.80 6.68 6.60
C ASN A 305 -9.15 8.04 5.96
N ASN A 306 -9.87 8.06 4.85
CA ASN A 306 -10.13 9.29 4.11
C ASN A 306 -11.31 10.05 4.73
N ILE A 307 -11.28 11.37 4.59
CA ILE A 307 -12.31 12.28 5.09
C ILE A 307 -13.05 12.89 3.88
N TYR A 308 -14.37 12.96 3.94
CA TYR A 308 -15.24 13.35 2.82
C TYR A 308 -16.36 14.28 3.28
N GLY A 309 -16.88 15.12 2.37
CA GLY A 309 -18.08 15.93 2.63
C GLY A 309 -17.90 16.85 3.83
N ASP A 310 -18.95 17.06 4.62
CA ASP A 310 -18.93 18.03 5.72
C ASP A 310 -17.79 17.77 6.73
N ASP A 311 -17.34 16.52 6.92
CA ASP A 311 -16.19 16.19 7.77
C ASP A 311 -14.89 16.85 7.29
N VAL A 312 -14.72 17.08 5.98
CA VAL A 312 -13.59 17.84 5.42
C VAL A 312 -13.66 19.29 5.89
N ARG A 313 -14.82 19.92 5.78
CA ARG A 313 -15.04 21.30 6.22
C ARG A 313 -14.76 21.42 7.71
N GLU A 314 -15.32 20.53 8.52
CA GLU A 314 -15.15 20.54 9.98
C GLU A 314 -13.68 20.34 10.37
N THR A 315 -12.98 19.42 9.70
CA THR A 315 -11.56 19.17 9.95
C THR A 315 -10.70 20.38 9.60
N LEU A 316 -10.92 21.01 8.44
CA LEU A 316 -10.17 22.21 8.03
C LEU A 316 -10.42 23.40 8.96
N LEU A 317 -11.68 23.62 9.38
CA LEU A 317 -12.01 24.70 10.32
C LEU A 317 -11.40 24.47 11.71
N ARG A 318 -11.31 23.21 12.16
CA ARG A 318 -10.63 22.86 13.41
C ARG A 318 -9.14 23.18 13.32
N LEU A 319 -8.47 22.70 12.26
CA LEU A 319 -7.04 22.91 12.04
C LEU A 319 -6.67 24.41 11.99
N GLN A 320 -7.48 25.23 11.30
CA GLN A 320 -7.29 26.69 11.26
C GLN A 320 -7.37 27.37 12.63
N LYS A 321 -8.19 26.85 13.55
CA LYS A 321 -8.35 27.42 14.91
C LYS A 321 -7.21 27.03 15.83
N GLU A 322 -6.74 25.78 15.70
CA GLU A 322 -5.74 25.21 16.60
C GLU A 322 -4.32 25.67 16.24
N GLY A 323 -4.09 26.12 14.99
CA GLY A 323 -2.79 26.65 14.55
C GLY A 323 -1.65 25.63 14.68
N THR A 324 -1.98 24.34 14.58
CA THR A 324 -1.08 23.23 14.84
C THR A 324 -0.28 22.85 13.59
N GLU A 325 0.89 22.22 13.79
CA GLU A 325 1.64 21.58 12.69
C GLU A 325 0.95 20.31 12.14
N GLU A 326 -0.27 19.99 12.61
CA GLU A 326 -1.03 18.80 12.19
C GLU A 326 -1.50 18.86 10.73
N ASP A 327 -1.53 20.05 10.12
CA ASP A 327 -1.84 20.23 8.69
C ASP A 327 -0.94 19.38 7.78
N ALA A 328 0.32 19.18 8.19
CA ALA A 328 1.28 18.36 7.45
C ALA A 328 0.89 16.88 7.35
N ALA A 329 -0.04 16.41 8.19
CA ALA A 329 -0.51 15.02 8.16
C ALA A 329 -1.41 14.70 6.95
N TYR A 330 -1.96 15.72 6.28
CA TYR A 330 -2.99 15.54 5.27
C TYR A 330 -2.63 16.17 3.91
N ILE A 331 -3.30 15.68 2.86
CA ILE A 331 -3.39 16.35 1.57
C ILE A 331 -4.87 16.54 1.20
N LEU A 332 -5.15 17.53 0.33
CA LEU A 332 -6.42 17.64 -0.37
C LEU A 332 -6.28 17.06 -1.77
N MET A 333 -7.26 16.26 -2.18
CA MET A 333 -7.37 15.71 -3.52
C MET A 333 -8.73 16.04 -4.10
N GLN A 334 -8.77 16.35 -5.39
CA GLN A 334 -10.00 16.45 -6.15
C GLN A 334 -10.76 15.13 -6.08
N ARG A 335 -12.03 15.19 -5.71
CA ARG A 335 -12.89 14.01 -5.73
C ARG A 335 -13.20 13.62 -7.17
N ILE A 336 -12.97 12.35 -7.49
CA ILE A 336 -13.29 11.77 -8.78
C ILE A 336 -14.69 11.19 -8.72
N PHE A 337 -15.50 11.46 -9.75
CA PHE A 337 -16.86 10.96 -9.90
C PHE A 337 -16.96 10.08 -11.15
N PRO A 338 -16.69 8.76 -11.04
CA PRO A 338 -16.79 7.83 -12.17
C PRO A 338 -18.23 7.67 -12.65
N ASN A 339 -18.38 7.10 -13.86
CA ASN A 339 -19.68 6.66 -14.34
C ASN A 339 -20.26 5.57 -13.43
N VAL A 340 -21.54 5.71 -13.12
CA VAL A 340 -22.28 4.79 -12.26
C VAL A 340 -22.99 3.74 -13.12
N SER A 341 -22.85 2.47 -12.76
CA SER A 341 -23.47 1.35 -13.49
C SER A 341 -24.35 0.48 -12.58
N PRO A 342 -25.53 0.05 -13.03
CA PRO A 342 -26.31 -0.99 -12.35
C PRO A 342 -25.51 -2.28 -12.27
N THR A 343 -25.29 -2.78 -11.06
CA THR A 343 -24.37 -3.88 -10.77
C THR A 343 -25.01 -4.85 -9.77
N PHE A 344 -24.78 -6.15 -9.98
CA PHE A 344 -25.11 -7.16 -8.98
C PHE A 344 -23.92 -7.38 -8.06
N LEU A 345 -24.15 -7.22 -6.76
CA LEU A 345 -23.14 -7.33 -5.71
C LEU A 345 -23.45 -8.57 -4.89
N MET A 346 -22.44 -9.41 -4.65
CA MET A 346 -22.58 -10.62 -3.85
C MET A 346 -21.68 -10.56 -2.62
N ARG A 347 -22.27 -10.79 -1.44
CA ARG A 347 -21.55 -10.86 -0.17
C ARG A 347 -22.24 -11.85 0.77
N GLU A 348 -21.46 -12.71 1.42
CA GLU A 348 -21.98 -13.69 2.40
C GLU A 348 -23.12 -14.56 1.83
N GLY A 349 -23.04 -14.89 0.54
CA GLY A 349 -24.07 -15.66 -0.17
C GLY A 349 -25.33 -14.86 -0.54
N ILE A 350 -25.41 -13.58 -0.18
CA ILE A 350 -26.53 -12.69 -0.51
C ILE A 350 -26.17 -11.89 -1.76
N CYS A 351 -27.02 -11.98 -2.78
CA CYS A 351 -26.93 -11.17 -3.99
C CYS A 351 -27.95 -10.04 -3.93
N TYR A 352 -27.51 -8.81 -4.21
CA TYR A 352 -28.37 -7.64 -4.32
C TYR A 352 -27.93 -6.77 -5.51
N LYS A 353 -28.86 -5.97 -6.03
CA LYS A 353 -28.62 -5.07 -7.16
C LYS A 353 -28.56 -3.64 -6.66
N ASP A 354 -27.54 -2.89 -7.09
CA ASP A 354 -27.41 -1.47 -6.77
C ASP A 354 -26.65 -0.72 -7.89
N HIS A 355 -26.54 0.60 -7.75
CA HIS A 355 -25.74 1.47 -8.59
C HIS A 355 -24.33 1.59 -8.01
N ALA A 356 -23.33 1.12 -8.76
CA ALA A 356 -21.96 1.00 -8.30
C ALA A 356 -20.99 1.81 -9.16
N ILE A 357 -19.80 2.06 -8.58
CA ILE A 357 -18.64 2.59 -9.27
C ILE A 357 -17.47 1.63 -9.09
N SER A 358 -16.59 1.61 -10.08
CA SER A 358 -15.45 0.70 -10.11
C SER A 358 -14.13 1.48 -10.12
N GLU A 359 -13.14 0.90 -9.46
CA GLU A 359 -11.77 1.39 -9.37
C GLU A 359 -10.83 0.33 -9.93
N LEU A 360 -10.07 0.70 -10.96
CA LEU A 360 -9.13 -0.17 -11.64
C LEU A 360 -7.72 0.04 -11.08
N GLY A 361 -7.17 -1.01 -10.46
CA GLY A 361 -5.76 -1.12 -10.12
C GLY A 361 -5.01 -1.86 -11.23
N ILE A 362 -3.96 -1.23 -11.77
CA ILE A 362 -3.02 -1.88 -12.68
C ILE A 362 -1.77 -2.22 -11.88
N TYR A 363 -1.40 -3.50 -11.89
CA TYR A 363 -0.16 -3.92 -11.28
C TYR A 363 0.99 -3.81 -12.26
N GLY A 364 2.19 -3.71 -11.74
CA GLY A 364 3.44 -3.93 -12.44
C GLY A 364 4.45 -4.61 -11.54
N ALA A 365 5.63 -4.87 -12.08
CA ALA A 365 6.78 -5.34 -11.34
C ALA A 365 8.04 -4.75 -11.96
N TYR A 366 9.04 -4.55 -11.12
CA TYR A 366 10.29 -3.93 -11.46
C TYR A 366 11.40 -4.63 -10.70
N LEU A 367 12.51 -4.93 -11.36
CA LEU A 367 13.73 -5.45 -10.75
C LEU A 367 14.90 -4.89 -11.52
N ARG A 368 15.88 -4.35 -10.80
CA ARG A 368 17.17 -3.96 -11.38
C ARG A 368 18.34 -4.48 -10.56
N ASN A 369 19.45 -4.72 -11.25
CA ASN A 369 20.74 -4.96 -10.63
C ASN A 369 21.74 -3.97 -11.22
N LYS A 370 22.22 -3.04 -10.39
CA LYS A 370 23.00 -1.87 -10.85
C LYS A 370 22.24 -1.15 -11.97
N GLU A 371 22.83 -0.94 -13.14
CA GLU A 371 22.22 -0.24 -14.28
C GLU A 371 21.32 -1.16 -15.13
N LYS A 372 21.41 -2.49 -14.94
CA LYS A 372 20.62 -3.44 -15.73
C LYS A 372 19.21 -3.54 -15.14
N VAL A 373 18.23 -3.07 -15.89
CA VAL A 373 16.81 -3.39 -15.65
C VAL A 373 16.56 -4.83 -16.12
N ILE A 374 16.02 -5.65 -15.22
CA ILE A 374 15.75 -7.08 -15.43
C ILE A 374 14.25 -7.31 -15.63
N ILE A 375 13.41 -6.60 -14.86
CA ILE A 375 11.95 -6.59 -15.00
C ILE A 375 11.50 -5.13 -14.96
N ASN A 376 10.57 -4.76 -15.84
CA ASN A 376 9.83 -3.50 -15.79
C ASN A 376 8.53 -3.68 -16.58
N ASP A 377 7.61 -4.47 -16.02
CA ASP A 377 6.47 -5.02 -16.73
C ASP A 377 5.14 -4.65 -16.07
N GLN A 378 4.08 -4.64 -16.86
CA GLN A 378 2.70 -4.58 -16.38
C GLN A 378 2.23 -5.99 -16.03
N CYS A 379 1.80 -6.18 -14.78
CA CYS A 379 1.63 -7.49 -14.14
C CYS A 379 0.16 -7.81 -13.82
N GLY A 380 -0.74 -7.62 -14.78
CA GLY A 380 -2.17 -7.85 -14.58
C GLY A 380 -2.87 -6.68 -13.88
N HIS A 381 -4.04 -6.96 -13.32
CA HIS A 381 -4.94 -5.93 -12.80
C HIS A 381 -5.83 -6.45 -11.68
N LEU A 382 -6.45 -5.52 -10.96
CA LEU A 382 -7.51 -5.78 -9.99
C LEU A 382 -8.58 -4.72 -10.17
N MET A 383 -9.84 -5.13 -10.27
CA MET A 383 -10.95 -4.19 -10.20
C MET A 383 -11.66 -4.34 -8.86
N ARG A 384 -11.95 -3.22 -8.22
CA ARG A 384 -12.75 -3.13 -6.99
C ARG A 384 -14.01 -2.34 -7.32
N THR A 385 -15.16 -2.88 -6.94
CA THR A 385 -16.45 -2.22 -7.19
C THR A 385 -17.17 -1.98 -5.87
N LYS A 386 -17.72 -0.79 -5.70
CA LYS A 386 -18.46 -0.39 -4.50
C LYS A 386 -19.74 0.33 -4.88
N VAL A 387 -20.74 0.29 -4.00
CA VAL A 387 -21.95 1.11 -4.18
C VAL A 387 -21.55 2.59 -4.29
N SER A 388 -22.20 3.30 -5.20
CA SER A 388 -21.85 4.69 -5.56
C SER A 388 -21.97 5.68 -4.40
N SER A 389 -22.84 5.38 -3.43
CA SER A 389 -23.03 6.14 -2.19
C SER A 389 -21.93 5.87 -1.14
N SER A 390 -21.09 4.84 -1.30
CA SER A 390 -20.05 4.51 -0.33
C SER A 390 -18.79 5.33 -0.55
N ASN A 391 -18.38 6.06 0.48
CA ASN A 391 -17.11 6.76 0.50
C ASN A 391 -15.91 5.79 0.58
N GLU A 392 -16.06 4.67 1.27
CA GLU A 392 -14.99 3.68 1.46
C GLU A 392 -14.98 2.56 0.42
N GLY A 393 -13.79 2.05 0.10
CA GLY A 393 -13.57 1.06 -0.97
C GLY A 393 -12.84 -0.23 -0.55
N GLY A 394 -12.60 -0.43 0.75
CA GLY A 394 -11.93 -1.63 1.24
C GLY A 394 -12.78 -2.89 1.07
N VAL A 395 -12.29 -3.88 0.31
CA VAL A 395 -12.97 -5.18 0.13
C VAL A 395 -13.02 -5.94 1.46
N ALA A 396 -11.86 -6.15 2.10
CA ALA A 396 -11.75 -6.88 3.36
C ALA A 396 -12.41 -6.15 4.55
N ALA A 397 -12.60 -4.83 4.43
CA ALA A 397 -13.34 -4.02 5.39
C ALA A 397 -14.86 -4.08 5.18
N GLY A 398 -15.34 -4.68 4.08
CA GLY A 398 -16.76 -4.83 3.79
C GLY A 398 -17.37 -3.61 3.09
N PHE A 399 -16.60 -2.76 2.41
CA PHE A 399 -17.16 -1.62 1.66
C PHE A 399 -17.24 -1.88 0.15
N ALA A 400 -16.40 -2.76 -0.37
CA ALA A 400 -16.34 -3.11 -1.79
C ALA A 400 -16.48 -4.62 -2.01
N VAL A 401 -16.62 -4.99 -3.28
CA VAL A 401 -16.47 -6.34 -3.80
C VAL A 401 -15.35 -6.36 -4.84
N LEU A 402 -14.84 -7.55 -5.13
CA LEU A 402 -13.91 -7.76 -6.22
C LEU A 402 -14.68 -7.85 -7.54
N ASP A 403 -14.07 -7.32 -8.60
CA ASP A 403 -14.68 -7.24 -9.91
C ASP A 403 -13.66 -7.50 -11.03
N SER A 404 -14.14 -7.60 -12.26
CA SER A 404 -13.34 -7.75 -13.48
C SER A 404 -13.79 -6.78 -14.56
N ILE A 405 -13.02 -6.68 -15.64
CA ILE A 405 -13.21 -5.69 -16.69
C ILE A 405 -13.94 -6.32 -17.87
N TYR A 406 -14.89 -5.59 -18.44
CA TYR A 406 -15.46 -5.89 -19.75
C TYR A 406 -15.14 -4.75 -20.72
N LEU A 407 -14.29 -5.02 -21.71
CA LEU A 407 -13.86 -4.02 -22.69
C LEU A 407 -15.01 -3.68 -23.65
N THR A 408 -15.32 -2.39 -23.76
CA THR A 408 -16.47 -1.87 -24.52
C THR A 408 -16.10 -1.36 -25.90
#